data_AF-A0A9E2R5J1-F1
#
_entry.id   AF-A0A9E2R5J1-F1
#
_cell.length_a   1.000
_cell.length_b   1.000
_cell.length_c   1.000
_cell.angle_alpha   90.00
_cell.angle_beta   90.00
_cell.angle_gamma   90.00
#
_symmetry.space_group_name_H-M   'P 1'
#
loop_
_entity.id
_entity.type
_entity.pdbx_description
1 polymer ?
#
loop_
_entity_poly.entity_id
_entity_poly.type
_entity_poly.pdbx_seq_one_letter_code
_entity_poly.pdbx_strand_id
1 'polypeptide(L)'
;MSPRAKQVLAGTGSVLVIAASASWLLSYSSLPDGGLAFHERVGRILAEQTAQLLGNRGRVSVITLDPAQFPVFRAQLLGFRQALRSSRQLRLAHILILQPQGDAAYGLGRGLDNRDFLRALDQQPKPDAIVSLVGVPNLRSEQIRKLGPTRPFFIAEAKFGEHLRKLLDRQFVQVAVVPRFLPAAAGVRHLRKVPANHFDLYFQVLRAPPPAAVATDQPERTK
;
A
#
# COMPACT_ATOMS: atom_id res chain seq x y z
N MET A 1 -49.79 -41.80 -1.49
CA MET A 1 -48.64 -41.48 -0.62
C MET A 1 -49.11 -41.19 0.79
N SER A 2 -48.59 -41.92 1.78
CA SER A 2 -48.97 -41.71 3.18
C SER A 2 -48.45 -40.36 3.72
N PRO A 3 -49.12 -39.76 4.72
CA PRO A 3 -48.69 -38.50 5.33
C PRO A 3 -47.26 -38.55 5.87
N ARG A 4 -46.81 -39.72 6.36
CA ARG A 4 -45.42 -39.95 6.78
C ARG A 4 -44.42 -39.86 5.62
N ALA A 5 -44.76 -40.39 4.45
CA ALA A 5 -43.88 -40.32 3.28
C ALA A 5 -43.68 -38.87 2.80
N LYS A 6 -44.70 -38.01 2.91
CA LYS A 6 -44.59 -36.58 2.59
C LYS A 6 -43.71 -35.83 3.59
N GLN A 7 -43.82 -36.14 4.88
CA GLN A 7 -43.00 -35.52 5.93
C GLN A 7 -41.53 -35.90 5.82
N VAL A 8 -41.23 -37.18 5.52
CA VAL A 8 -39.85 -37.64 5.31
C VAL A 8 -39.25 -36.96 4.08
N LEU A 9 -39.96 -36.91 2.95
CA LEU A 9 -39.48 -36.21 1.75
C LEU A 9 -39.20 -34.73 2.00
N ALA A 10 -40.10 -34.03 2.70
CA ALA A 10 -39.95 -32.61 3.01
C ALA A 10 -38.76 -32.36 3.95
N GLY A 11 -38.57 -33.22 4.96
CA GLY A 11 -37.43 -33.16 5.87
C GLY A 11 -36.10 -33.37 5.15
N THR A 12 -35.99 -34.42 4.34
CA THR A 12 -34.76 -34.72 3.58
C THR A 12 -34.44 -33.63 2.56
N GLY A 13 -35.44 -33.09 1.86
CA GLY A 13 -35.25 -31.98 0.94
C GLY A 13 -34.68 -30.73 1.61
N SER A 14 -35.17 -30.41 2.82
CA SER A 14 -34.73 -29.23 3.56
C SER A 14 -33.27 -29.35 4.02
N VAL A 15 -32.86 -30.54 4.49
CA VAL A 15 -31.48 -30.81 4.89
C VAL A 15 -30.51 -30.70 3.71
N LEU A 16 -30.91 -31.22 2.54
CA LEU A 16 -30.08 -31.12 1.32
C LEU A 16 -29.90 -29.67 0.86
N VAL A 17 -30.94 -28.84 0.93
CA VAL A 17 -30.84 -27.42 0.59
C VAL A 17 -29.92 -26.66 1.56
N ILE A 18 -30.01 -26.95 2.86
CA ILE A 18 -29.12 -26.33 3.87
C ILE A 18 -27.67 -26.77 3.63
N ALA A 19 -27.42 -28.06 3.41
CA ALA A 19 -26.08 -28.59 3.14
C ALA A 19 -25.49 -28.03 1.84
N ALA A 20 -26.29 -27.92 0.79
CA ALA A 20 -25.86 -27.31 -0.48
C ALA A 20 -25.57 -25.81 -0.30
N SER A 21 -26.40 -25.09 0.46
CA SER A 21 -26.20 -23.67 0.73
C SER A 21 -24.95 -23.43 1.59
N ALA A 22 -24.73 -24.26 2.61
CA ALA A 22 -23.53 -24.22 3.46
C ALA A 22 -22.28 -24.56 2.66
N SER A 23 -22.32 -25.61 1.82
CA SER A 23 -21.21 -25.97 0.93
C SER A 23 -20.90 -24.85 -0.08
N TRP A 24 -21.94 -24.23 -0.65
CA TRP A 24 -21.79 -23.07 -1.53
C TRP A 24 -21.16 -21.87 -0.79
N LEU A 25 -21.63 -21.55 0.42
CA LEU A 25 -21.05 -20.50 1.26
C LEU A 25 -19.59 -20.77 1.63
N LEU A 26 -19.26 -22.01 1.99
CA LEU A 26 -17.89 -22.42 2.30
C LEU A 26 -16.97 -22.36 1.07
N SER A 27 -17.51 -22.70 -0.10
CA SER A 27 -16.80 -22.52 -1.38
C SER A 27 -16.65 -21.03 -1.74
N TYR A 28 -17.57 -20.16 -1.32
CA TYR A 28 -17.50 -18.71 -1.53
C TYR A 28 -16.52 -18.02 -0.57
N SER A 29 -16.36 -18.52 0.66
CA SER A 29 -15.32 -18.05 1.59
C SER A 29 -13.90 -18.42 1.17
N SER A 30 -13.76 -19.36 0.23
CA SER A 30 -12.52 -19.57 -0.53
C SER A 30 -12.47 -18.56 -1.68
N LEU A 31 -12.53 -17.26 -1.36
CA LEU A 31 -12.30 -16.20 -2.36
C LEU A 31 -10.94 -16.47 -3.01
N PRO A 32 -10.86 -16.58 -4.34
CA PRO A 32 -9.61 -16.88 -5.03
C PRO A 32 -8.56 -15.83 -4.65
N ASP A 33 -7.28 -16.22 -4.70
CA ASP A 33 -6.06 -15.41 -4.43
C ASP A 33 -5.99 -14.04 -5.11
N GLY A 34 -6.99 -13.64 -5.90
CA GLY A 34 -7.13 -12.34 -6.56
C GLY A 34 -7.04 -11.13 -5.62
N GLY A 35 -7.41 -11.27 -4.34
CA GLY A 35 -7.17 -10.21 -3.35
C GLY A 35 -5.68 -9.97 -3.09
N LEU A 36 -4.86 -11.02 -3.03
CA LEU A 36 -3.42 -10.90 -2.76
C LEU A 36 -2.62 -10.52 -4.01
N ALA A 37 -2.98 -11.03 -5.18
CA ALA A 37 -2.34 -10.65 -6.45
C ALA A 37 -2.39 -9.13 -6.68
N PHE A 38 -3.49 -8.51 -6.25
CA PHE A 38 -3.67 -7.07 -6.29
C PHE A 38 -2.67 -6.32 -5.40
N HIS A 39 -2.48 -6.80 -4.16
CA HIS A 39 -1.49 -6.25 -3.23
C HIS A 39 -0.05 -6.50 -3.71
N GLU A 40 0.23 -7.63 -4.36
CA GLU A 40 1.50 -7.87 -5.03
C GLU A 40 1.78 -6.80 -6.11
N ARG A 41 0.76 -6.44 -6.92
CA ARG A 41 0.89 -5.38 -7.92
C ARG A 41 1.18 -4.02 -7.28
N VAL A 42 0.55 -3.68 -6.15
CA VAL A 42 0.89 -2.45 -5.40
C VAL A 42 2.38 -2.44 -5.02
N GLY A 43 2.90 -3.54 -4.49
CA GLY A 43 4.32 -3.70 -4.19
C GLY A 43 5.22 -3.52 -5.42
N ARG A 44 4.84 -4.11 -6.55
CA ARG A 44 5.55 -3.97 -7.82
C ARG A 44 5.58 -2.51 -8.30
N ILE A 45 4.44 -1.81 -8.26
CA ILE A 45 4.38 -0.38 -8.64
C ILE A 45 5.27 0.46 -7.72
N LEU A 46 5.25 0.22 -6.41
CA LEU A 46 6.14 0.94 -5.48
C LEU A 46 7.61 0.76 -5.86
N ALA A 47 8.03 -0.47 -6.19
CA ALA A 47 9.40 -0.74 -6.64
C ALA A 47 9.74 -0.03 -7.96
N GLU A 48 8.84 -0.06 -8.95
CA GLU A 48 9.01 0.65 -10.22
C GLU A 48 9.16 2.17 -10.00
N GLN A 49 8.34 2.76 -9.13
CA GLN A 49 8.43 4.18 -8.80
C GLN A 49 9.71 4.53 -8.04
N THR A 50 10.13 3.68 -7.09
CA THR A 50 11.42 3.84 -6.40
C THR A 50 12.58 3.76 -7.38
N ALA A 51 12.54 2.81 -8.32
CA ALA A 51 13.56 2.65 -9.33
C ALA A 51 13.66 3.87 -10.25
N GLN A 52 12.52 4.41 -10.69
CA GLN A 52 12.46 5.63 -11.48
C GLN A 52 13.06 6.81 -10.71
N LEU A 53 12.70 6.99 -9.43
CA LEU A 53 13.17 8.11 -8.61
C LEU A 53 14.67 8.06 -8.36
N LEU A 54 15.22 6.86 -8.18
CA LEU A 54 16.64 6.65 -7.91
C LEU A 54 17.50 6.50 -9.17
N GLY A 55 16.92 6.59 -10.37
CA GLY A 55 17.66 6.34 -11.62
C GLY A 55 18.22 4.91 -11.69
N ASN A 56 17.45 3.93 -11.22
CA ASN A 56 17.76 2.51 -11.17
C ASN A 56 18.96 2.11 -10.29
N ARG A 57 19.44 2.95 -9.36
CA ARG A 57 20.61 2.62 -8.51
C ARG A 57 20.43 3.05 -7.06
N GLY A 58 21.00 2.30 -6.13
CA GLY A 58 21.04 2.68 -4.70
C GLY A 58 20.44 1.64 -3.76
N ARG A 59 20.34 2.04 -2.49
CA ARG A 59 19.93 1.22 -1.36
C ARG A 59 18.54 1.63 -0.92
N VAL A 60 17.65 0.65 -0.87
CA VAL A 60 16.25 0.85 -0.48
C VAL A 60 15.97 0.11 0.80
N SER A 61 15.33 0.79 1.75
CA SER A 61 14.77 0.17 2.95
C SER A 61 13.25 0.09 2.84
N VAL A 62 12.65 -0.96 3.38
CA VAL A 62 11.19 -1.13 3.40
C VAL A 62 10.69 -1.15 4.84
N ILE A 63 9.64 -0.36 5.14
CA ILE A 63 8.90 -0.40 6.41
C ILE A 63 7.60 -1.18 6.17
N THR A 64 7.34 -2.19 7.00
CA THR A 64 6.18 -3.08 6.90
C THR A 64 5.69 -3.52 8.28
N LEU A 65 4.48 -4.08 8.39
CA LEU A 65 4.11 -4.97 9.49
C LEU A 65 4.59 -6.39 9.21
N ASP A 66 4.50 -7.26 10.23
CA ASP A 66 4.93 -8.65 10.14
C ASP A 66 4.21 -9.40 9.01
N PRO A 67 4.92 -9.78 7.92
CA PRO A 67 4.33 -10.50 6.80
C PRO A 67 3.79 -11.89 7.18
N ALA A 68 4.24 -12.48 8.29
CA ALA A 68 3.71 -13.76 8.76
C ALA A 68 2.29 -13.59 9.35
N GLN A 69 2.02 -12.46 9.98
CA GLN A 69 0.73 -12.16 10.61
C GLN A 69 -0.25 -11.51 9.63
N PHE A 70 0.26 -10.78 8.63
CA PHE A 70 -0.54 -9.97 7.72
C PHE A 70 -0.26 -10.33 6.24
N PRO A 71 -1.06 -11.24 5.64
CA PRO A 71 -0.85 -11.72 4.27
C PRO A 71 -0.79 -10.63 3.20
N VAL A 72 -1.50 -9.51 3.42
CA VAL A 72 -1.49 -8.37 2.51
C VAL A 72 -0.09 -7.75 2.39
N PHE A 73 0.59 -7.51 3.53
CA PHE A 73 1.95 -6.98 3.52
C PHE A 73 2.96 -7.99 2.97
N ARG A 74 2.72 -9.29 3.18
CA ARG A 74 3.49 -10.35 2.52
C ARG A 74 3.40 -10.28 1.00
N ALA A 75 2.18 -10.12 0.46
CA ALA A 75 1.97 -10.01 -0.97
C ALA A 75 2.66 -8.77 -1.56
N GLN A 76 2.49 -7.60 -0.92
CA GLN A 76 3.18 -6.37 -1.32
C GLN A 76 4.71 -6.51 -1.29
N LEU A 77 5.25 -7.02 -0.18
CA LEU A 77 6.70 -7.21 -0.04
C LEU A 77 7.24 -8.20 -1.08
N LEU A 78 6.49 -9.25 -1.41
CA LEU A 78 6.86 -10.20 -2.45
C LEU A 78 6.94 -9.50 -3.82
N GLY A 79 5.88 -8.78 -4.22
CA GLY A 79 5.84 -8.06 -5.48
C GLY A 79 6.93 -7.00 -5.60
N PHE A 80 7.18 -6.28 -4.51
CA PHE A 80 8.25 -5.30 -4.40
C PHE A 80 9.63 -5.94 -4.59
N ARG A 81 9.91 -7.04 -3.88
CA ARG A 81 11.18 -7.78 -4.00
C ARG A 81 11.41 -8.34 -5.39
N GLN A 82 10.38 -8.94 -6.00
CA GLN A 82 10.47 -9.47 -7.35
C GLN A 82 10.78 -8.37 -8.37
N ALA A 83 10.09 -7.23 -8.27
CA ALA A 83 10.31 -6.09 -9.14
C ALA A 83 11.71 -5.50 -8.99
N LEU A 84 12.20 -5.33 -7.76
CA LEU A 84 13.56 -4.84 -7.51
C LEU A 84 14.65 -5.73 -8.08
N ARG A 85 14.48 -7.07 -8.07
CA ARG A 85 15.46 -8.01 -8.65
C ARG A 85 15.69 -7.79 -10.15
N SER A 86 14.75 -7.15 -10.84
CA SER A 86 14.91 -6.80 -12.26
C SER A 86 15.94 -5.68 -12.47
N SER A 87 16.26 -4.90 -11.43
CA SER A 87 17.34 -3.91 -11.45
C SER A 87 18.59 -4.47 -10.76
N ARG A 88 19.71 -4.57 -11.51
CA ARG A 88 20.99 -5.04 -10.96
C ARG A 88 21.67 -4.04 -10.01
N GLN A 89 21.25 -2.78 -10.04
CA GLN A 89 21.91 -1.69 -9.30
C GLN A 89 21.08 -1.18 -8.11
N LEU A 90 19.82 -1.60 -7.98
CA LEU A 90 19.04 -1.40 -6.76
C LEU A 90 19.23 -2.56 -5.81
N ARG A 91 19.43 -2.25 -4.53
CA ARG A 91 19.56 -3.25 -3.47
C ARG A 91 18.54 -2.98 -2.39
N LEU A 92 17.78 -4.01 -2.03
CA LEU A 92 17.01 -4.00 -0.79
C LEU A 92 18.00 -4.14 0.37
N ALA A 93 18.26 -3.04 1.08
CA ALA A 93 19.23 -2.99 2.17
C ALA A 93 18.65 -3.61 3.44
N HIS A 94 17.44 -3.21 3.82
CA HIS A 94 16.80 -3.65 5.06
C HIS A 94 15.27 -3.69 4.94
N ILE A 95 14.66 -4.58 5.70
CA ILE A 95 13.22 -4.63 5.93
C ILE A 95 13.02 -4.38 7.41
N LEU A 96 12.34 -3.29 7.78
CA LEU A 96 11.93 -3.09 9.16
C LEU A 96 10.49 -3.57 9.33
N ILE A 97 10.35 -4.48 10.27
CA ILE A 97 9.07 -4.97 10.71
C ILE A 97 8.70 -4.16 11.93
N LEU A 98 7.68 -3.31 11.79
CA LEU A 98 7.11 -2.59 12.92
C LEU A 98 6.34 -3.58 13.80
N GLN A 99 6.55 -3.47 15.10
CA GLN A 99 5.74 -4.13 16.10
C GLN A 99 4.73 -3.11 16.60
N PRO A 100 3.42 -3.31 16.35
CA PRO A 100 2.39 -2.47 16.94
C PRO A 100 2.55 -2.39 18.46
N GLN A 101 2.70 -1.18 19.00
CA GLN A 101 2.70 -0.96 20.44
C GLN A 101 1.41 -0.22 20.84
N GLY A 102 0.69 -0.76 21.85
CA GLY A 102 -0.54 -0.17 22.37
C GLY A 102 -1.71 -0.19 21.36
N ASP A 103 -2.56 0.84 21.41
CA ASP A 103 -3.77 0.97 20.58
C ASP A 103 -3.51 1.53 19.17
N ALA A 104 -2.25 1.53 18.73
CA ALA A 104 -1.90 2.06 17.42
C ALA A 104 -2.66 1.28 16.32
N ALA A 105 -3.60 1.97 15.67
CA ALA A 105 -4.45 1.40 14.63
C ALA A 105 -3.66 1.23 13.32
N TYR A 106 -2.80 0.21 13.27
CA TYR A 106 -2.11 -0.17 12.06
C TYR A 106 -3.09 -0.75 11.04
N GLY A 107 -3.02 -0.24 9.81
CA GLY A 107 -3.83 -0.71 8.70
C GLY A 107 -3.31 -0.12 7.39
N LEU A 108 -3.79 -0.62 6.26
CA LEU A 108 -3.34 -0.22 4.91
C LEU A 108 -3.34 1.31 4.78
N GLY A 109 -2.15 1.90 4.69
CA GLY A 109 -1.96 3.35 4.56
C GLY A 109 -2.35 4.23 5.75
N ARG A 110 -2.53 3.70 6.98
CA ARG A 110 -2.91 4.46 8.20
C ARG A 110 -1.94 4.35 9.38
N GLY A 111 -0.92 3.51 9.29
CA GLY A 111 -0.21 3.00 10.46
C GLY A 111 1.28 3.30 10.45
N LEU A 112 1.70 4.55 10.29
CA LEU A 112 3.09 4.89 10.59
C LEU A 112 3.11 5.99 11.65
N ASP A 113 3.30 5.59 12.91
CA ASP A 113 3.50 6.56 13.98
C ASP A 113 4.85 7.28 13.82
N ASN A 114 4.92 8.53 14.27
CA ASN A 114 6.14 9.33 14.16
C ASN A 114 7.31 8.72 14.93
N ARG A 115 7.06 8.17 16.12
CA ARG A 115 8.10 7.57 16.95
C ARG A 115 8.67 6.33 16.27
N ASP A 116 7.80 5.50 15.71
CA ASP A 116 8.21 4.27 15.05
C ASP A 116 8.91 4.56 13.72
N PHE A 117 8.50 5.62 13.00
CA PHE A 117 9.23 6.13 11.85
C PHE A 117 10.62 6.66 12.21
N LEU A 118 10.74 7.52 13.22
CA LEU A 118 12.04 8.08 13.62
C LEU A 118 12.98 6.97 14.12
N ARG A 119 12.46 6.02 14.91
CA ARG A 119 13.22 4.83 15.32
C ARG A 119 13.67 4.01 14.11
N ALA A 120 12.79 3.86 13.11
CA ALA A 120 13.15 3.17 11.87
C ALA A 120 14.29 3.87 11.12
N LEU A 121 14.34 5.21 11.12
CA LEU A 121 15.46 5.95 10.54
C LEU A 121 16.76 5.72 11.31
N ASP A 122 16.71 5.73 12.64
CA ASP A 122 17.90 5.61 13.49
C ASP A 122 18.52 4.20 13.45
N GLN A 123 17.69 3.18 13.22
CA GLN A 123 18.11 1.77 13.19
C GLN A 123 18.77 1.33 11.88
N GLN A 124 18.88 2.23 10.88
CA GLN A 124 19.30 1.83 9.54
C GLN A 124 20.57 2.52 9.05
N PRO A 125 21.46 1.78 8.35
CA PRO A 125 22.48 2.43 7.56
C PRO A 125 21.81 3.27 6.48
N LYS A 126 22.13 4.58 6.46
CA LYS A 126 21.54 5.63 5.61
C LYS A 126 21.09 5.13 4.22
N PRO A 127 19.82 4.76 4.02
CA PRO A 127 19.34 4.34 2.71
C PRO A 127 19.24 5.53 1.76
N ASP A 128 19.18 5.27 0.46
CA ASP A 128 18.90 6.31 -0.54
C ASP A 128 17.38 6.53 -0.68
N ALA A 129 16.59 5.48 -0.43
CA ALA A 129 15.14 5.56 -0.34
C ALA A 129 14.54 4.66 0.75
N ILE A 130 13.41 5.08 1.28
CA ILE A 130 12.55 4.36 2.20
C ILE A 130 11.19 4.17 1.53
N VAL A 131 10.72 2.92 1.54
CA VAL A 131 9.40 2.53 1.04
C VAL A 131 8.56 2.07 2.20
N SER A 132 7.47 2.76 2.49
CA SER A 132 6.54 2.39 3.55
C SER A 132 5.29 1.71 2.99
N LEU A 133 5.06 0.45 3.38
CA LEU A 133 3.82 -0.28 3.06
C LEU A 133 2.70 0.07 4.04
N VAL A 134 3.03 0.70 5.17
CA VAL A 134 2.09 0.92 6.28
C VAL A 134 1.47 2.32 6.31
N GLY A 135 1.93 3.23 5.45
CA GLY A 135 1.45 4.62 5.44
C GLY A 135 2.55 5.66 5.48
N VAL A 136 2.13 6.91 5.70
CA VAL A 136 3.01 8.07 5.88
C VAL A 136 3.00 8.50 7.35
N PRO A 137 4.12 9.00 7.89
CA PRO A 137 4.16 9.49 9.26
C PRO A 137 3.42 10.83 9.38
N ASN A 138 2.97 11.17 10.58
CA ASN A 138 2.33 12.45 10.87
C ASN A 138 3.33 13.53 11.34
N LEU A 139 4.37 13.78 10.54
CA LEU A 139 5.44 14.70 10.93
C LEU A 139 5.01 16.17 10.81
N ARG A 140 5.34 16.95 11.83
CA ARG A 140 5.25 18.41 11.81
C ARG A 140 6.38 18.99 10.95
N SER A 141 6.20 20.22 10.46
CA SER A 141 7.21 20.93 9.65
C SER A 141 8.58 20.98 10.34
N GLU A 142 8.59 21.17 11.66
CA GLU A 142 9.82 21.24 12.45
C GLU A 142 10.58 19.92 12.46
N GLN A 143 9.86 18.80 12.56
CA GLN A 143 10.44 17.45 12.53
C GLN A 143 11.00 17.15 11.15
N ILE A 144 10.29 17.53 10.08
CA ILE A 144 10.76 17.40 8.70
C ILE A 144 12.06 18.18 8.49
N ARG A 145 12.18 19.39 9.07
CA ARG A 145 13.42 20.19 8.99
C ARG A 145 14.60 19.53 9.72
N LYS A 146 14.36 18.88 10.87
CA LYS A 146 15.39 18.18 11.63
C LYS A 146 16.02 17.01 10.87
N LEU A 147 15.30 16.42 9.92
CA LEU A 147 15.83 15.35 9.05
C LEU A 147 16.88 15.85 8.05
N GLY A 148 17.00 17.16 7.86
CA GLY A 148 17.98 17.78 6.97
C GLY A 148 17.71 17.56 5.48
N PRO A 149 18.56 18.16 4.61
CA PRO A 149 18.42 18.07 3.16
C PRO A 149 18.89 16.72 2.59
N THR A 150 19.79 16.01 3.27
CA THR A 150 20.37 14.73 2.83
C THR A 150 19.53 13.51 3.23
N ARG A 151 18.22 13.69 3.37
CA ARG A 151 17.30 12.63 3.78
C ARG A 151 17.04 11.65 2.62
N PRO A 152 16.80 10.35 2.91
CA PRO A 152 16.35 9.41 1.89
C PRO A 152 15.05 9.90 1.25
N PHE A 153 14.85 9.52 -0.01
CA PHE A 153 13.53 9.63 -0.61
C PHE A 153 12.52 8.76 0.15
N PHE A 154 11.32 9.27 0.38
CA PHE A 154 10.23 8.56 1.02
C PHE A 154 9.11 8.29 0.01
N ILE A 155 8.83 7.00 -0.20
CA ILE A 155 7.76 6.47 -1.05
C ILE A 155 6.81 5.68 -0.16
N ALA A 156 5.49 5.77 -0.38
CA ALA A 156 4.55 5.04 0.47
C ALA A 156 3.31 4.52 -0.26
N GLU A 157 2.74 3.43 0.23
CA GLU A 157 1.30 3.22 0.13
C GLU A 157 0.61 4.07 1.20
N ALA A 158 -0.41 4.85 0.83
CA ALA A 158 -1.07 5.76 1.75
C ALA A 158 -2.56 5.91 1.47
N LYS A 159 -3.32 6.40 2.45
CA LYS A 159 -4.68 6.90 2.19
C LYS A 159 -4.62 8.33 1.67
N PHE A 160 -5.47 8.63 0.69
CA PHE A 160 -5.63 9.98 0.21
C PHE A 160 -6.30 10.87 1.27
N GLY A 161 -5.81 12.10 1.40
CA GLY A 161 -6.33 13.11 2.31
C GLY A 161 -5.40 14.32 2.41
N GLU A 162 -5.87 15.37 3.10
CA GLU A 162 -5.16 16.63 3.31
C GLU A 162 -3.74 16.44 3.88
N HIS A 163 -3.57 15.47 4.78
CA HIS A 163 -2.25 15.18 5.37
C HIS A 163 -1.24 14.71 4.32
N LEU A 164 -1.61 13.73 3.50
CA LEU A 164 -0.74 13.23 2.43
C LEU A 164 -0.43 14.34 1.43
N ARG A 165 -1.43 15.15 1.06
CA ARG A 165 -1.24 16.29 0.15
C ARG A 165 -0.17 17.25 0.68
N LYS A 166 -0.25 17.64 1.95
CA LYS A 166 0.75 18.49 2.59
C LYS A 166 2.15 17.88 2.58
N LEU A 167 2.27 16.56 2.74
CA LEU A 167 3.57 15.88 2.69
C LEU A 167 4.16 15.82 1.28
N LEU A 168 3.31 15.68 0.25
CA LEU A 168 3.71 15.76 -1.16
C LEU A 168 4.15 17.18 -1.53
N ASP A 169 3.36 18.19 -1.17
CA ASP A 169 3.65 19.61 -1.46
C ASP A 169 4.98 20.06 -0.83
N ARG A 170 5.31 19.51 0.36
CA ARG A 170 6.57 19.77 1.06
C ARG A 170 7.72 18.88 0.61
N GLN A 171 7.48 18.04 -0.40
CA GLN A 171 8.43 17.08 -0.94
C GLN A 171 9.05 16.20 0.17
N PHE A 172 8.29 15.91 1.22
CA PHE A 172 8.68 14.91 2.21
C PHE A 172 8.44 13.52 1.65
N VAL A 173 7.23 13.28 1.13
CA VAL A 173 6.89 12.12 0.31
C VAL A 173 7.12 12.49 -1.15
N GLN A 174 7.88 11.72 -1.92
CA GLN A 174 8.07 11.98 -3.36
C GLN A 174 7.04 11.24 -4.20
N VAL A 175 6.65 10.05 -3.77
CA VAL A 175 5.64 9.24 -4.46
C VAL A 175 4.73 8.56 -3.45
N ALA A 176 3.43 8.58 -3.72
CA ALA A 176 2.44 7.84 -2.96
C ALA A 176 1.54 7.01 -3.87
N VAL A 177 1.38 5.73 -3.55
CA VAL A 177 0.37 4.86 -4.15
C VAL A 177 -0.87 4.92 -3.26
N VAL A 178 -1.97 5.43 -3.80
CA VAL A 178 -3.20 5.63 -3.02
C VAL A 178 -4.39 4.93 -3.66
N PRO A 179 -5.33 4.39 -2.88
CA PRO A 179 -6.60 3.93 -3.40
C PRO A 179 -7.38 5.08 -4.05
N ARG A 180 -8.02 4.81 -5.19
CA ARG A 180 -9.02 5.69 -5.81
C ARG A 180 -10.34 5.54 -5.06
N PHE A 181 -11.05 6.65 -4.90
CA PHE A 181 -12.43 6.61 -4.44
C PHE A 181 -13.32 6.27 -5.63
N LEU A 182 -13.76 5.02 -5.75
CA LEU A 182 -14.76 4.62 -6.73
C LEU A 182 -16.16 4.92 -6.15
N PRO A 183 -17.04 5.68 -6.84
CA PRO A 183 -18.41 5.86 -6.40
C PRO A 183 -19.13 4.50 -6.32
N ALA A 184 -19.85 4.26 -5.22
CA ALA A 184 -20.59 3.02 -4.97
C ALA A 184 -21.64 2.66 -6.05
N ALA A 185 -21.98 3.60 -6.93
CA ALA A 185 -22.95 3.44 -8.01
C ALA A 185 -22.44 2.66 -9.23
N ALA A 186 -21.14 2.36 -9.33
CA ALA A 186 -20.63 1.41 -10.31
C ALA A 186 -20.96 -0.02 -9.84
N GLY A 187 -22.21 -0.43 -10.08
CA GLY A 187 -22.84 -1.61 -9.52
C GLY A 187 -21.97 -2.87 -9.48
N VAL A 188 -22.09 -3.57 -8.35
CA VAL A 188 -21.46 -4.84 -7.94
C VAL A 188 -21.50 -5.96 -9.01
N ARG A 189 -22.27 -5.80 -10.10
CA ARG A 189 -22.40 -6.77 -11.20
C ARG A 189 -21.15 -6.91 -12.08
N HIS A 190 -20.21 -5.97 -12.08
CA HIS A 190 -19.01 -6.05 -12.94
C HIS A 190 -17.77 -6.67 -12.26
N LEU A 191 -17.80 -6.88 -10.94
CA LEU A 191 -16.63 -7.37 -10.19
C LEU A 191 -16.32 -8.86 -10.42
N ARG A 192 -17.25 -9.63 -11.00
CA ARG A 192 -17.09 -11.08 -11.22
C ARG A 192 -16.14 -11.43 -12.40
N LYS A 193 -15.77 -10.44 -13.22
CA LYS A 193 -14.91 -10.60 -14.41
C LYS A 193 -13.74 -9.61 -14.43
N VAL A 194 -13.23 -9.19 -13.27
CA VAL A 194 -12.11 -8.23 -13.21
C VAL A 194 -10.80 -9.03 -13.13
N PRO A 195 -10.01 -9.12 -14.21
CA PRO A 195 -8.70 -9.78 -14.13
C PRO A 195 -7.76 -9.05 -13.16
N ALA A 196 -6.80 -9.80 -12.62
CA ALA A 196 -5.84 -9.35 -11.60
C ALA A 196 -4.95 -8.15 -12.00
N ASN A 197 -5.07 -7.63 -13.23
CA ASN A 197 -4.26 -6.55 -13.82
C ASN A 197 -4.85 -5.13 -13.66
N HIS A 198 -5.92 -4.93 -12.89
CA HIS A 198 -6.65 -3.66 -12.82
C HIS A 198 -6.15 -2.65 -11.76
N PHE A 199 -4.84 -2.51 -11.56
CA PHE A 199 -4.29 -1.53 -10.62
C PHE A 199 -4.86 -0.12 -10.85
N ASP A 200 -4.93 0.33 -12.11
CA ASP A 200 -5.34 1.69 -12.46
C ASP A 200 -6.82 2.00 -12.17
N LEU A 201 -7.67 0.98 -11.99
CA LEU A 201 -9.06 1.19 -11.58
C LEU A 201 -9.19 1.55 -10.11
N TYR A 202 -8.34 0.95 -9.26
CA TYR A 202 -8.48 1.01 -7.82
C TYR A 202 -7.42 1.85 -7.14
N PHE A 203 -6.30 2.12 -7.83
CA PHE A 203 -5.18 2.87 -7.29
C PHE A 203 -4.72 3.92 -8.29
N GLN A 204 -4.04 4.93 -7.74
CA GLN A 204 -3.34 5.94 -8.52
C GLN A 204 -2.01 6.25 -7.86
N VAL A 205 -1.05 6.67 -8.69
CA VAL A 205 0.25 7.16 -8.25
C VAL A 205 0.19 8.67 -8.16
N LEU A 206 0.39 9.21 -6.95
CA LEU A 206 0.57 10.63 -6.71
C LEU A 206 2.06 10.93 -6.60
N ARG A 207 2.50 12.05 -7.16
CA ARG A 207 3.89 12.50 -7.10
C ARG A 207 3.96 13.89 -6.50
N ALA A 208 5.03 14.16 -5.77
CA ALA A 208 5.32 15.51 -5.32
C ALA A 208 5.51 16.42 -6.54
N PRO A 209 5.08 17.69 -6.46
CA PRO A 209 5.39 18.65 -7.50
C PRO A 209 6.92 18.79 -7.62
N PRO A 210 7.44 19.10 -8.83
CA PRO A 210 8.84 19.44 -8.99
C PRO A 210 9.17 20.59 -8.04
N PRO A 211 10.39 20.63 -7.47
CA PRO A 211 10.79 21.74 -6.61
C PRO A 211 10.57 23.03 -7.40
N ALA A 212 9.87 24.01 -6.82
CA ALA A 212 9.68 25.30 -7.46
C ALA A 212 11.06 25.79 -7.89
N ALA A 213 11.24 26.03 -9.19
CA ALA A 213 12.45 26.68 -9.68
C ALA A 213 12.57 27.96 -8.86
N VAL A 214 13.67 28.11 -8.11
CA VAL A 214 13.97 29.33 -7.39
C VAL A 214 13.91 30.43 -8.45
N ALA A 215 12.87 31.26 -8.40
CA ALA A 215 12.74 32.39 -9.30
C ALA A 215 14.02 33.19 -9.14
N THR A 216 14.86 33.16 -10.17
CA THR A 216 16.10 33.91 -10.17
C THR A 216 15.65 35.35 -10.25
N ASP A 217 15.71 36.02 -9.10
CA ASP A 217 15.41 37.44 -8.95
C ASP A 217 16.26 38.18 -9.99
N GLN A 218 15.64 38.60 -11.09
CA GLN A 218 16.34 39.42 -12.07
C GLN A 218 16.54 40.78 -11.39
N PRO A 219 17.78 41.25 -11.23
CA PRO A 219 17.99 42.57 -10.67
C PRO A 219 17.31 43.59 -11.58
N GLU A 220 16.38 44.35 -11.01
CA GLU A 220 15.81 45.54 -11.64
C GLU A 220 16.96 46.38 -12.19
N ARG A 221 17.07 46.43 -13.52
CA ARG A 221 17.86 47.45 -14.20
C ARG A 221 17.12 48.77 -13.99
N THR A 222 17.54 49.51 -12.98
CA THR A 222 17.28 50.94 -12.89
C THR A 222 17.83 51.61 -14.15
N LYS A 223 16.95 52.31 -14.86
CA LYS A 223 17.31 53.30 -15.87
C LYS A 223 17.62 54.63 -15.20
#